data_AF-A0A931P6S3-F1
#
_entry.id   AF-A0A931P6S3-F1
#
_cell.length_a   1.000
_cell.length_b   1.000
_cell.length_c   1.000
_cell.angle_alpha   90.00
_cell.angle_beta   90.00
_cell.angle_gamma   90.00
#
_symmetry.space_group_name_H-M   'P 1'
#
loop_
_entity.id
_entity.type
_entity.pdbx_description
1 polymer ?
#
loop_
_entity_poly.entity_id
_entity_poly.type
_entity_poly.pdbx_seq_one_letter_code
_entity_poly.pdbx_strand_id
1 'polypeptide(L)'
;MKNAEAILLVKFNSSLSPGALITACREQLDDFRNVPGLIQKYYITEEDSGVVSGFYIFENKTARANFWASELAKNIPALYSIKAYTLRVEQYKKPIALNDELLVRPKRFIRPDKMGKPNDQKETIMTRVMN
;
A
#
# COMPACT_ATOMS: atom_id res chain seq x y z
N MET A 1 -5.69 -2.12 -15.28
CA MET A 1 -4.98 -1.04 -14.55
C MET A 1 -5.78 -0.76 -13.30
N LYS A 2 -5.15 -0.52 -12.14
CA LYS A 2 -5.93 -0.11 -10.96
C LYS A 2 -6.20 1.39 -11.09
N ASN A 3 -7.40 1.76 -11.55
CA ASN A 3 -7.84 3.15 -11.59
C ASN A 3 -7.89 3.65 -10.16
N ALA A 4 -7.06 4.64 -9.82
CA ALA A 4 -7.17 5.31 -8.53
C ALA A 4 -8.31 6.32 -8.59
N GLU A 5 -9.25 6.29 -7.65
CA GLU A 5 -10.39 7.23 -7.65
C GLU A 5 -10.55 7.98 -6.33
N ALA A 6 -9.98 7.46 -5.25
CA ALA A 6 -10.15 7.99 -3.90
C ALA A 6 -8.81 8.21 -3.21
N ILE A 7 -8.65 9.39 -2.60
CA ILE A 7 -7.47 9.75 -1.82
C ILE A 7 -7.89 10.01 -0.37
N LEU A 8 -7.06 9.60 0.57
CA LEU A 8 -7.18 9.91 2.00
C LEU A 8 -5.89 10.61 2.44
N LEU A 9 -6.02 11.71 3.16
CA LEU A 9 -4.90 12.36 3.82
C LEU A 9 -5.16 12.38 5.32
N VAL A 10 -4.24 11.79 6.09
CA VAL A 10 -4.30 11.74 7.55
C VAL A 10 -3.13 12.54 8.08
N LYS A 11 -3.37 13.76 8.53
CA LYS A 11 -2.35 14.69 9.04
C LYS A 11 -2.35 14.70 10.57
N PHE A 12 -1.18 14.82 11.18
CA PHE A 12 -1.05 14.88 12.63
C PHE A 12 0.35 15.33 13.08
N ASN A 13 0.46 15.70 14.35
CA ASN A 13 1.75 15.85 15.01
C ASN A 13 2.00 14.63 15.89
N SER A 14 3.20 14.05 15.79
CA SER A 14 3.61 12.92 16.64
C SER A 14 4.34 13.41 17.89
N SER A 15 4.22 12.67 18.99
CA SER A 15 5.09 12.79 20.16
C SER A 15 6.39 11.98 20.03
N LEU A 16 6.51 11.12 19.01
CA LEU A 16 7.74 10.38 18.72
C LEU A 16 8.80 11.32 18.14
N SER A 17 10.06 10.99 18.38
CA SER A 17 11.17 11.59 17.63
C SER A 17 11.08 11.18 16.16
N PRO A 18 11.65 11.97 15.22
CA PRO A 18 11.62 11.64 13.80
C PRO A 18 12.13 10.21 13.49
N GLY A 19 13.21 9.78 14.14
CA GLY A 19 13.75 8.43 13.99
C GLY A 19 12.80 7.33 14.46
N ALA A 20 12.19 7.51 15.65
CA ALA A 20 11.24 6.55 16.20
C ALA A 20 9.97 6.46 15.34
N LEU A 21 9.50 7.59 14.78
CA LEU A 21 8.35 7.62 13.89
C LEU A 21 8.62 6.86 12.58
N ILE A 22 9.81 7.01 12.00
CA ILE A 22 10.20 6.25 10.81
C ILE A 22 10.24 4.75 11.11
N THR A 23 10.76 4.34 12.27
CA THR A 23 10.74 2.93 12.71
C THR A 23 9.32 2.41 12.81
N ALA A 24 8.43 3.11 13.52
CA ALA A 24 7.01 2.74 13.64
C ALA A 24 6.32 2.65 12.25
N CYS A 25 6.66 3.54 11.32
CA CYS A 25 6.13 3.48 9.95
C CYS A 25 6.61 2.26 9.18
N ARG A 26 7.86 1.83 9.39
CA ARG A 26 8.46 0.65 8.75
C ARG A 26 7.84 -0.65 9.24
N GLU A 27 7.58 -0.76 10.54
CA GLU A 27 6.96 -1.95 11.15
C GLU A 27 5.57 -2.24 10.60
N GLN A 28 4.84 -1.20 10.21
CA GLN A 28 3.47 -1.31 9.69
C GLN A 28 3.41 -1.55 8.17
N LEU A 29 4.55 -1.62 7.46
CA LEU A 29 4.55 -1.68 5.99
C LEU A 29 3.79 -2.88 5.44
N ASP A 30 3.93 -4.05 6.06
CA ASP A 30 3.25 -5.26 5.60
C ASP A 30 1.75 -5.22 5.87
N ASP A 31 1.34 -4.70 7.03
CA ASP A 31 -0.08 -4.49 7.36
C ASP A 31 -0.75 -3.56 6.33
N PHE A 32 -0.11 -2.44 5.99
CA PHE A 32 -0.63 -1.52 4.97
C PHE A 32 -0.59 -2.13 3.55
N ARG A 33 0.41 -2.95 3.21
CA ARG A 33 0.45 -3.65 1.90
C ARG A 33 -0.72 -4.61 1.71
N ASN A 34 -1.27 -5.14 2.81
CA ASN A 34 -2.37 -6.09 2.81
C ASN A 34 -3.75 -5.43 2.84
N VAL A 35 -3.83 -4.09 2.91
CA VAL A 35 -5.13 -3.37 2.88
C VAL A 35 -5.79 -3.53 1.51
N PRO A 36 -6.99 -4.15 1.43
CA PRO A 36 -7.68 -4.31 0.16
C PRO A 36 -7.99 -2.97 -0.51
N GLY A 37 -7.65 -2.86 -1.79
CA GLY A 37 -7.88 -1.68 -2.60
C GLY A 37 -6.95 -0.49 -2.33
N LEU A 38 -6.02 -0.58 -1.37
CA LEU A 38 -4.94 0.40 -1.24
C LEU A 38 -3.92 0.18 -2.37
N ILE A 39 -3.68 1.22 -3.17
CA ILE A 39 -2.73 1.19 -4.30
C ILE A 39 -1.36 1.65 -3.82
N GLN A 40 -1.32 2.79 -3.11
CA GLN A 40 -0.09 3.40 -2.61
C GLN A 40 -0.35 4.14 -1.30
N LYS A 41 0.71 4.23 -0.49
CA LYS A 41 0.77 5.05 0.70
C LYS A 41 2.12 5.75 0.75
N TYR A 42 2.11 7.04 0.99
CA TYR A 42 3.30 7.83 1.27
C TYR A 42 3.27 8.32 2.71
N TYR A 43 4.42 8.26 3.36
CA TYR A 43 4.68 8.91 4.64
C TYR A 43 5.42 10.20 4.30
N ILE A 44 4.78 11.34 4.54
CA ILE A 44 5.32 12.67 4.21
C ILE A 44 5.34 13.54 5.45
N THR A 45 6.22 14.53 5.44
CA THR A 45 6.32 15.55 6.48
C THR A 45 6.34 16.90 5.80
N GLU A 46 5.53 17.83 6.29
CA GLU A 46 5.57 19.23 5.84
C GLU A 46 6.90 19.86 6.28
N GLU A 47 7.65 20.42 5.34
CA GLU A 47 9.00 20.96 5.60
C GLU A 47 8.98 22.11 6.60
N ASP A 48 8.00 23.02 6.48
CA ASP A 48 7.92 24.23 7.32
C ASP A 48 7.33 23.94 8.71
N SER A 49 6.28 23.12 8.79
CA SER A 49 5.50 22.92 10.02
C SER A 49 5.92 21.67 10.80
N GLY A 50 6.61 20.73 10.15
CA GLY A 50 6.91 19.41 10.71
C GLY A 50 5.69 18.49 10.87
N VAL A 51 4.51 18.90 10.38
CA VAL A 51 3.29 18.07 10.42
C VAL A 51 3.51 16.82 9.58
N VAL A 52 3.21 15.65 10.15
CA VAL A 52 3.35 14.36 9.48
C VAL A 52 2.03 13.98 8.84
N SER A 53 2.09 13.38 7.65
CA SER A 53 0.90 12.89 6.97
C SER A 53 1.08 11.50 6.37
N GLY A 54 0.03 10.68 6.49
CA GLY A 54 -0.17 9.52 5.62
C GLY A 54 -1.00 9.94 4.42
N PHE A 55 -0.43 9.84 3.21
CA PHE A 55 -1.13 10.08 1.94
C PHE A 55 -1.46 8.74 1.30
N TYR A 56 -2.74 8.40 1.20
CA TYR A 56 -3.21 7.09 0.75
C TYR A 56 -3.97 7.24 -0.57
N ILE A 57 -3.71 6.32 -1.50
CA ILE A 57 -4.36 6.25 -2.80
C ILE A 57 -5.10 4.92 -2.89
N PHE A 58 -6.42 4.97 -3.08
CA PHE A 58 -7.30 3.82 -3.19
C PHE A 58 -7.89 3.68 -4.59
N GLU A 59 -8.22 2.45 -4.96
CA GLU A 59 -8.94 2.14 -6.21
C GLU A 59 -10.31 2.81 -6.28
N ASN A 60 -11.05 2.88 -5.18
CA ASN A 60 -12.39 3.46 -5.14
C ASN A 60 -12.75 3.97 -3.74
N LYS A 61 -13.89 4.68 -3.66
CA LYS A 61 -14.40 5.24 -2.40
C LYS A 61 -14.73 4.17 -1.37
N THR A 62 -15.23 3.02 -1.80
CA THR A 62 -15.59 1.89 -0.92
C THR A 62 -14.36 1.32 -0.23
N ALA A 63 -13.27 1.08 -0.96
CA ALA A 63 -12.00 0.62 -0.39
C ALA A 63 -11.46 1.60 0.67
N ARG A 64 -11.50 2.90 0.39
CA ARG A 64 -11.12 3.94 1.37
C ARG A 64 -12.00 3.89 2.62
N ALA A 65 -13.32 3.79 2.46
CA ALA A 65 -14.26 3.73 3.57
C ALA A 65 -14.05 2.47 4.44
N ASN A 66 -13.87 1.31 3.80
CA ASN A 66 -13.60 0.05 4.48
C ASN A 66 -12.28 0.10 5.27
N PHE A 67 -11.22 0.67 4.67
CA PHE A 67 -9.98 0.90 5.38
C PHE A 67 -10.19 1.80 6.59
N TRP A 68 -10.87 2.94 6.43
CA TRP A 68 -11.06 3.90 7.54
C TRP A 68 -11.89 3.32 8.69
N ALA A 69 -12.78 2.37 8.41
CA ALA A 69 -13.54 1.64 9.42
C ALA A 69 -12.77 0.47 10.09
N SER A 70 -11.60 0.10 9.56
CA SER A 70 -10.81 -1.05 10.04
C SER A 70 -10.12 -0.78 11.38
N GLU A 71 -9.80 -1.86 12.10
CA GLU A 71 -8.98 -1.78 13.32
C GLU A 71 -7.59 -1.18 13.06
N LEU A 72 -7.00 -1.45 11.91
CA LEU A 72 -5.72 -0.85 11.52
C LEU A 72 -5.80 0.68 11.48
N ALA A 73 -6.89 1.23 10.92
CA ALA A 73 -7.09 2.68 10.88
C ALA A 73 -7.40 3.27 12.26
N LYS A 74 -8.23 2.59 13.06
CA LYS A 74 -8.54 3.00 14.44
C LYS A 74 -7.28 3.04 15.33
N ASN A 75 -6.30 2.19 15.07
CA ASN A 75 -5.05 2.13 15.83
C ASN A 75 -4.00 3.14 15.38
N ILE A 76 -4.20 3.88 14.29
CA ILE A 76 -3.25 4.91 13.80
C ILE A 76 -2.83 5.90 14.89
N PRO A 77 -3.75 6.47 15.71
CA PRO A 77 -3.37 7.38 16.79
C PRO A 77 -2.40 6.77 17.80
N ALA A 78 -2.59 5.51 18.17
CA ALA A 78 -1.72 4.79 19.09
C ALA A 78 -0.37 4.46 18.43
N LEU A 79 -0.40 3.88 17.21
CA LEU A 79 0.79 3.47 16.46
C LEU A 79 1.81 4.59 16.26
N TYR A 80 1.33 5.81 16.03
CA TYR A 80 2.20 6.96 15.77
C TYR A 80 2.24 7.98 16.90
N SER A 81 1.72 7.62 18.08
CA SER A 81 1.64 8.50 19.26
C SER A 81 1.17 9.91 18.88
N ILE A 82 0.01 9.99 18.23
CA ILE A 82 -0.56 11.24 17.74
C ILE A 82 -0.89 12.15 18.92
N LYS A 83 -0.44 13.40 18.85
CA LYS A 83 -0.79 14.44 19.81
C LYS A 83 -2.29 14.74 19.71
N ALA A 84 -2.95 14.84 20.86
CA ALA A 84 -4.37 15.17 20.95
C ALA A 84 -4.70 16.43 20.15
N TYR A 85 -5.88 16.44 19.52
CA TYR A 85 -6.41 17.56 18.72
C TYR A 85 -5.59 17.94 17.47
N THR A 86 -4.55 17.18 17.11
CA THR A 86 -3.77 17.43 15.88
C THR A 86 -4.20 16.57 14.69
N LEU A 87 -4.99 15.51 14.94
CA LEU A 87 -5.46 14.62 13.90
C LEU A 87 -6.46 15.33 12.97
N ARG A 88 -6.09 15.46 11.71
CA ARG A 88 -6.95 15.95 10.63
C ARG A 88 -7.07 14.89 9.56
N VAL A 89 -8.31 14.63 9.12
CA VAL A 89 -8.62 13.60 8.14
C VAL A 89 -9.35 14.24 6.97
N GLU A 90 -8.76 14.13 5.78
CA GLU A 90 -9.27 14.74 4.56
C GLU A 90 -9.51 13.67 3.50
N GLN A 91 -10.64 13.78 2.80
CA GLN A 91 -11.09 12.78 1.84
C GLN A 91 -11.33 13.44 0.49
N TYR A 92 -10.64 12.98 -0.55
CA TYR A 92 -10.73 13.54 -1.89
C TYR A 92 -11.18 12.52 -2.93
N LYS A 93 -11.86 12.99 -3.98
CA LYS A 93 -12.06 12.23 -5.22
C LYS A 93 -10.93 12.64 -6.17
N LYS A 94 -10.34 11.68 -6.91
CA LYS A 94 -9.41 11.96 -8.02
C LYS A 94 -10.20 11.89 -9.33
N PRO A 95 -10.70 13.01 -9.88
CA PRO A 95 -11.46 12.99 -11.14
C PRO A 95 -10.57 12.80 -12.38
N ILE A 96 -9.30 13.21 -12.32
CA ILE A 96 -8.35 13.12 -13.42
C ILE A 96 -6.94 12.88 -12.86
N ALA A 97 -6.07 12.23 -13.62
CA ALA A 97 -4.62 12.25 -13.39
C ALA A 97 -3.93 12.79 -14.64
N LEU A 98 -2.82 13.50 -14.42
CA LEU A 98 -1.95 13.93 -15.50
C LEU A 98 -1.29 12.71 -16.18
N ASN A 99 -0.75 11.79 -15.37
CA ASN A 99 -0.11 10.55 -15.83
C ASN A 99 -0.75 9.35 -15.13
N ASP A 100 -1.57 8.56 -15.84
CA ASP A 100 -2.31 7.44 -15.23
C ASP A 100 -1.49 6.13 -15.17
N GLU A 101 -0.36 6.06 -15.91
CA GLU A 101 0.44 4.84 -16.07
C GLU A 101 1.51 4.62 -15.00
N LEU A 102 1.87 5.65 -14.23
CA LEU A 102 3.00 5.60 -13.27
C LEU A 102 2.75 4.70 -12.05
N LEU A 103 1.52 4.21 -11.85
CA LEU A 103 1.17 3.37 -10.70
C LEU A 103 1.40 1.87 -10.95
N VAL A 104 1.88 1.48 -12.12
CA VAL A 104 2.19 0.08 -12.44
C VAL A 104 3.52 -0.30 -11.81
N ARG A 105 3.52 -1.28 -10.88
CA ARG A 105 4.75 -1.98 -10.54
C ARG A 105 5.23 -2.68 -11.82
N PRO A 106 6.45 -2.43 -12.33
CA PRO A 106 6.96 -3.22 -13.43
C PRO A 106 6.86 -4.69 -13.03
N LYS A 107 6.36 -5.55 -13.93
CA LYS A 107 6.42 -7.00 -13.74
C LYS A 107 7.85 -7.31 -13.35
N ARG A 108 8.04 -7.99 -12.22
CA ARG A 108 9.34 -8.44 -11.76
C ARG A 108 9.96 -9.21 -12.95
N PHE A 109 10.95 -8.62 -13.61
CA PHE A 109 11.71 -9.32 -14.63
C PHE A 109 12.49 -10.41 -13.89
N ILE A 110 11.91 -11.61 -13.82
CA ILE A 110 12.63 -12.79 -13.39
C ILE A 110 13.67 -13.00 -14.50
N ARG A 111 14.93 -12.72 -14.20
CA ARG A 111 16.01 -13.06 -15.11
C ARG A 111 15.93 -14.57 -15.40
N PRO A 112 16.11 -15.00 -16.66
CA PRO A 112 15.94 -16.40 -17.05
C PRO A 112 16.90 -17.37 -16.32
N ASP A 113 18.01 -16.88 -15.77
CA ASP A 113 18.95 -17.63 -14.92
C ASP A 113 18.36 -18.03 -13.55
N LYS A 114 17.24 -17.42 -13.13
CA LYS A 114 16.52 -17.76 -11.89
C LYS A 114 15.23 -18.55 -12.12
N MET A 115 14.90 -18.91 -13.35
CA MET A 115 13.95 -20.00 -13.59
C MET A 115 14.67 -21.29 -13.25
N GLY A 116 14.33 -21.88 -12.10
CA GLY A 116 14.72 -23.25 -11.81
C GLY A 116 14.36 -24.13 -13.01
N LYS A 117 15.29 -25.01 -13.41
CA LYS A 117 15.10 -25.88 -14.58
C LYS A 117 13.72 -26.56 -14.50
N PRO A 118 12.98 -26.66 -15.62
CA PRO A 118 11.79 -27.50 -15.66
C PRO A 118 12.17 -28.89 -15.14
N ASN A 119 11.40 -29.40 -14.18
CA ASN A 119 11.56 -30.76 -13.72
C ASN A 119 11.01 -31.67 -14.83
N ASP A 120 11.89 -32.32 -15.60
CA ASP A 120 11.58 -33.26 -16.68
C ASP A 120 10.98 -34.59 -16.17
N GLN A 121 9.99 -34.50 -15.28
CA GLN A 121 9.22 -35.65 -14.82
C GLN A 121 7.74 -35.30 -14.84
N LYS A 122 7.16 -35.29 -16.05
CA LYS A 122 5.74 -35.65 -16.32
C LYS A 122 5.48 -35.61 -17.83
N GLU A 123 6.02 -36.57 -18.57
CA GLU A 123 5.48 -36.93 -19.89
C GLU A 123 5.84 -38.38 -20.27
N THR A 124 5.33 -39.33 -19.47
CA THR A 124 5.09 -40.70 -19.95
C THR A 124 3.66 -41.05 -19.63
N ILE A 125 2.73 -40.62 -20.49
CA ILE A 125 1.45 -41.29 -20.62
C ILE A 125 1.15 -41.47 -22.11
N MET A 126 0.84 -42.71 -22.47
CA MET A 126 0.21 -43.20 -23.70
C MET A 126 1.10 -43.35 -24.93
N THR A 127 1.57 -44.58 -25.19
CA THR A 127 1.18 -45.35 -26.41
C THR A 127 1.56 -46.82 -26.23
N ARG A 128 0.61 -47.68 -25.84
CA ARG A 128 0.58 -49.08 -26.32
C ARG A 128 -0.85 -49.63 -26.21
N VAL A 129 -1.62 -49.43 -27.27
CA VAL A 129 -2.72 -50.33 -27.65
C VAL A 129 -2.34 -50.84 -29.05
N MET A 130 -2.58 -52.13 -29.28
CA MET A 130 -2.42 -52.89 -30.55
C MET A 130 -1.03 -53.46 -30.86
N ASN A 131 -0.72 -54.61 -30.24
CA ASN A 131 -0.43 -55.92 -30.86
C ASN A 131 0.24 -56.83 -29.84
#